data_AF-A0A2I0LM64-F1
#
_entry.id   AF-A0A2I0LM64-F1
#
_cell.length_a   1.000
_cell.length_b   1.000
_cell.length_c   1.000
_cell.angle_alpha   90.00
_cell.angle_beta   90.00
_cell.angle_gamma   90.00
#
_symmetry.space_group_name_H-M   'P 1'
#
loop_
_entity.id
_entity.type
_entity.pdbx_description
1 polymer ?
#
loop_
_entity_poly.entity_id
_entity_poly.type
_entity_poly.pdbx_seq_one_letter_code
_entity_poly.pdbx_strand_id
1 'polypeptide(L)'
;MASLALGAILAVLASLIIAANTLVAIALLCLILKSGSKGLYFVLNLAVADAMVGFTVVGLAKDELSQPLQPSQVFCVLRMAFVTSSSAASILSLILVACDRHLSVRKPFHYVQLVTGLRVGVRLVVLWLVAGIIGFLPVLTPCFQKISTHKKCSFFEVFHPVYVLTIFCVGFFPALFLFFYLYCDMLKIASVHVQHIRQVEHAGLAGGCPPSRTASDMKAMRTVAVLIGCFTLSWLPFFVTSIVQTVCSECLPYRVIESWLWLLGLCNSLLNPLLYSYWQKDVRLQLSQLAASVKRRILLLLGKGHRFPGRAAKSLPTVSCPQLQN
;
A
#
# COMPACT_ATOMS: atom_id res chain seq x y z
N MET A 1 -0.38 -24.60 20.73
CA MET A 1 -0.05 -23.23 21.20
C MET A 1 0.53 -22.35 20.10
N ALA A 2 1.57 -22.78 19.37
CA ALA A 2 2.19 -21.97 18.31
C ALA A 2 1.28 -21.62 17.12
N SER A 3 0.39 -22.54 16.68
CA SER A 3 -0.59 -22.29 15.61
C SER A 3 -1.65 -21.26 16.00
N LEU A 4 -2.18 -21.35 17.23
CA LEU A 4 -3.18 -20.42 17.74
C LEU A 4 -2.62 -18.98 17.85
N ALA A 5 -1.38 -18.85 18.32
CA ALA A 5 -0.70 -17.55 18.40
C ALA A 5 -0.49 -16.93 17.00
N LEU A 6 -0.04 -17.72 16.03
CA LEU A 6 0.11 -17.26 14.64
C LEU A 6 -1.23 -16.86 14.02
N GLY A 7 -2.29 -17.64 14.22
CA GLY A 7 -3.64 -17.32 13.75
C GLY A 7 -4.17 -16.01 14.35
N ALA A 8 -3.96 -15.79 15.65
CA ALA A 8 -4.32 -14.53 16.30
C ALA A 8 -3.53 -13.33 15.73
N ILE A 9 -2.22 -13.49 15.52
CA ILE A 9 -1.37 -12.45 14.92
C ILE A 9 -1.87 -12.11 13.51
N LEU A 10 -2.15 -13.13 12.67
CA LEU A 10 -2.66 -12.95 11.32
C LEU A 10 -4.03 -12.26 11.31
N ALA A 11 -4.94 -12.64 12.22
CA ALA A 11 -6.26 -12.03 12.32
C ALA A 11 -6.16 -10.54 12.69
N VAL A 12 -5.33 -10.20 13.69
CA VAL A 12 -5.10 -8.81 14.11
C VAL A 12 -4.46 -8.03 12.96
N LEU A 13 -3.41 -8.56 12.34
CA LEU A 13 -2.72 -7.89 11.25
C LEU A 13 -3.64 -7.66 10.04
N ALA A 14 -4.39 -8.67 9.61
CA ALA A 14 -5.36 -8.54 8.52
C ALA A 14 -6.41 -7.45 8.82
N SER A 15 -6.94 -7.43 10.05
CA SER A 15 -7.91 -6.43 10.48
C SER A 15 -7.33 -5.01 10.43
N LEU A 16 -6.08 -4.84 10.90
CA LEU A 16 -5.38 -3.56 10.86
C LEU A 16 -5.10 -3.11 9.42
N ILE A 17 -4.64 -4.02 8.55
CA ILE A 17 -4.38 -3.72 7.14
C ILE A 17 -5.66 -3.25 6.46
N ILE A 18 -6.78 -3.97 6.62
CA ILE A 18 -8.07 -3.61 6.02
C ILE A 18 -8.53 -2.26 6.54
N ALA A 19 -8.54 -2.06 7.86
CA ALA A 19 -9.04 -0.82 8.47
C ALA A 19 -8.20 0.40 8.06
N ALA A 20 -6.87 0.31 8.15
CA ALA A 20 -5.96 1.41 7.84
C ALA A 20 -6.04 1.80 6.36
N ASN A 21 -6.01 0.82 5.45
CA ASN A 21 -6.06 1.09 4.02
C ASN A 21 -7.43 1.57 3.56
N THR A 22 -8.53 1.05 4.13
CA THR A 22 -9.88 1.57 3.85
C THR A 22 -10.03 3.02 4.29
N LEU A 23 -9.52 3.37 5.47
CA LEU A 23 -9.55 4.73 5.97
C LEU A 23 -8.73 5.69 5.09
N VAL A 24 -7.53 5.28 4.68
CA VAL A 24 -6.68 6.05 3.76
C VAL A 24 -7.34 6.19 2.38
N ALA A 25 -7.95 5.13 1.85
CA ALA A 25 -8.67 5.18 0.58
C ALA A 25 -9.83 6.20 0.60
N ILE A 26 -10.61 6.23 1.69
CA ILE A 26 -11.67 7.22 1.89
C ILE A 26 -11.09 8.64 1.92
N ALA A 27 -10.02 8.87 2.70
CA ALA A 27 -9.38 10.18 2.78
C ALA A 27 -8.82 10.65 1.42
N LEU A 28 -8.21 9.74 0.66
CA LEU A 28 -7.69 10.01 -0.68
C LEU A 28 -8.81 10.29 -1.68
N LEU A 29 -9.92 9.57 -1.62
CA LEU A 29 -11.08 9.83 -2.46
C LEU A 29 -11.63 11.25 -2.21
N CYS A 30 -11.75 11.66 -0.94
CA CYS A 30 -12.13 13.03 -0.60
C CYS A 30 -11.14 14.07 -1.13
N LEU A 31 -9.83 13.78 -1.08
CA LEU A 31 -8.80 14.67 -1.63
C LEU A 31 -8.87 14.77 -3.15
N ILE A 32 -9.11 13.66 -3.84
CA ILE A 32 -9.24 13.61 -5.30
C ILE A 32 -10.43 14.46 -5.75
N LEU A 33 -11.58 14.31 -5.08
CA LEU A 33 -12.78 15.10 -5.37
C LEU A 33 -12.58 16.60 -5.13
N LYS A 34 -11.74 16.99 -4.17
CA LYS A 34 -11.42 18.40 -3.87
C LYS A 34 -10.34 19.00 -4.76
N SER A 35 -9.28 18.24 -5.08
CA SER A 35 -8.07 18.76 -5.72
C SER A 35 -7.97 18.47 -7.22
N GLY A 36 -8.72 17.47 -7.72
CA GLY A 36 -8.59 16.99 -9.11
C GLY A 36 -7.22 16.37 -9.44
N SER A 37 -6.37 16.10 -8.45
CA SER A 37 -5.01 15.60 -8.66
C SER A 37 -5.02 14.14 -9.12
N LYS A 38 -4.66 13.92 -10.39
CA LYS A 38 -4.68 12.59 -11.02
C LYS A 38 -3.65 11.62 -10.44
N GLY A 39 -2.53 12.11 -9.93
CA GLY A 39 -1.49 11.26 -9.31
C GLY A 39 -1.94 10.59 -8.01
N LEU A 40 -2.98 11.12 -7.35
CA LEU A 40 -3.55 10.51 -6.14
C LEU A 40 -4.28 9.19 -6.44
N TYR A 41 -4.73 8.96 -7.68
CA TYR A 41 -5.35 7.68 -8.05
C TYR A 41 -4.39 6.49 -7.94
N PHE A 42 -3.08 6.69 -8.14
CA PHE A 42 -2.10 5.61 -7.95
C PHE A 42 -1.97 5.20 -6.47
N VAL A 43 -1.98 6.19 -5.57
CA VAL A 43 -1.94 5.94 -4.12
C VAL A 43 -3.26 5.33 -3.63
N LEU A 44 -4.39 5.79 -4.20
CA LEU A 44 -5.70 5.18 -3.94
C LEU A 44 -5.74 3.72 -4.38
N ASN A 45 -5.23 3.41 -5.58
CA ASN A 45 -5.16 2.03 -6.07
C ASN A 45 -4.31 1.14 -5.17
N LEU A 46 -3.16 1.65 -4.68
CA LEU A 46 -2.35 0.93 -3.72
C LEU A 46 -3.13 0.62 -2.43
N ALA A 47 -3.83 1.59 -1.86
CA ALA A 47 -4.65 1.37 -0.67
C ALA A 47 -5.75 0.30 -0.91
N VAL A 48 -6.39 0.31 -2.09
CA VAL A 48 -7.36 -0.72 -2.47
C VAL A 48 -6.69 -2.10 -2.58
N ALA A 49 -5.53 -2.19 -3.22
CA ALA A 49 -4.79 -3.45 -3.35
C ALA A 49 -4.35 -4.00 -1.99
N ASP A 50 -3.81 -3.16 -1.11
CA ASP A 50 -3.39 -3.54 0.24
C ASP A 50 -4.57 -3.97 1.13
N ALA A 51 -5.72 -3.29 1.03
CA ALA A 51 -6.95 -3.74 1.71
C ALA A 51 -7.37 -5.13 1.21
N MET A 52 -7.23 -5.39 -0.10
CA MET A 52 -7.52 -6.70 -0.69
C MET A 52 -6.52 -7.77 -0.22
N VAL A 53 -5.24 -7.45 -0.08
CA VAL A 53 -4.24 -8.35 0.56
C VAL A 53 -4.72 -8.75 1.96
N GLY A 54 -5.05 -7.77 2.80
CA GLY A 54 -5.58 -8.01 4.15
C GLY A 54 -6.80 -8.92 4.14
N PHE A 55 -7.77 -8.68 3.25
CA PHE A 55 -8.97 -9.51 3.10
C PHE A 55 -8.63 -10.97 2.71
N THR A 56 -7.75 -11.17 1.73
CA THR A 56 -7.36 -12.51 1.27
C THR A 56 -6.66 -13.34 2.35
N VAL A 57 -5.99 -12.69 3.30
CA VAL A 57 -5.30 -13.32 4.43
C VAL A 57 -6.23 -13.72 5.58
N VAL A 58 -7.45 -13.15 5.66
CA VAL A 58 -8.43 -13.53 6.70
C VAL A 58 -8.75 -15.03 6.66
N GLY A 59 -8.79 -15.63 5.47
CA GLY A 59 -8.96 -17.08 5.32
C GLY A 59 -7.83 -17.88 5.98
N LEU A 60 -6.59 -17.40 5.90
CA LEU A 60 -5.40 -18.02 6.50
C LEU A 60 -5.41 -17.91 8.02
N ALA A 61 -5.85 -16.77 8.55
CA ALA A 61 -6.04 -16.62 9.99
C ALA A 61 -7.08 -17.60 10.55
N LYS A 62 -8.19 -17.81 9.82
CA LYS A 62 -9.26 -18.72 10.24
C LYS A 62 -8.81 -20.18 10.31
N ASP A 63 -8.01 -20.63 9.35
CA ASP A 63 -7.49 -22.00 9.32
C ASP A 63 -6.55 -22.29 10.49
N GLU A 64 -5.79 -21.31 10.96
CA GLU A 64 -4.91 -21.46 12.12
C GLU A 64 -5.65 -21.36 13.47
N LEU A 65 -6.80 -20.68 13.49
CA LEU A 65 -7.64 -20.51 14.69
C LEU A 65 -8.66 -21.65 14.87
N SER A 66 -9.10 -22.28 13.79
CA SER A 66 -10.15 -23.31 13.79
C SER A 66 -9.56 -24.72 13.65
N GLN A 67 -10.33 -25.75 13.98
CA GLN A 67 -9.93 -27.13 13.69
C GLN A 67 -9.87 -27.38 12.17
N PRO A 68 -8.96 -28.25 11.69
CA PRO A 68 -8.74 -28.45 10.26
C PRO A 68 -9.95 -29.10 9.60
N LEU A 69 -10.75 -28.29 8.89
CA LEU A 69 -11.68 -28.78 7.88
C LEU A 69 -10.85 -29.10 6.63
N GLN A 70 -11.01 -30.28 6.03
CA GLN A 70 -10.27 -30.62 4.81
C GLN A 70 -10.83 -29.82 3.63
N PRO A 71 -10.08 -28.83 3.10
CA PRO A 71 -10.54 -28.06 1.96
C PRO A 71 -10.35 -28.84 0.67
N SER A 72 -11.19 -28.59 -0.34
CA SER A 72 -10.96 -29.15 -1.68
C SER A 72 -9.73 -28.53 -2.34
N GLN A 73 -9.06 -29.27 -3.23
CA GLN A 73 -7.90 -28.77 -3.99
C GLN A 73 -8.25 -27.45 -4.72
N VAL A 74 -9.40 -27.39 -5.37
CA VAL A 74 -9.87 -26.19 -6.09
C VAL A 74 -9.99 -24.99 -5.16
N PHE A 75 -10.50 -25.19 -3.94
CA PHE A 75 -10.58 -24.13 -2.94
C PHE A 75 -9.18 -23.61 -2.55
N CYS A 76 -8.21 -24.49 -2.32
CA CYS A 76 -6.84 -24.08 -2.00
C CYS A 76 -6.17 -23.32 -3.15
N VAL A 77 -6.32 -23.81 -4.39
CA VAL A 77 -5.77 -23.15 -5.59
C VAL A 77 -6.38 -21.77 -5.77
N LEU A 78 -7.70 -21.63 -5.70
CA LEU A 78 -8.37 -20.33 -5.81
C LEU A 78 -7.94 -19.37 -4.70
N ARG A 79 -7.87 -19.86 -3.45
CA ARG A 79 -7.47 -19.04 -2.32
C ARG A 79 -6.05 -18.51 -2.47
N MET A 80 -5.09 -19.37 -2.85
CA MET A 80 -3.71 -18.95 -3.09
C MET A 80 -3.58 -18.07 -4.34
N ALA A 81 -4.43 -18.26 -5.35
CA ALA A 81 -4.50 -17.37 -6.51
C ALA A 81 -4.90 -15.96 -6.12
N PHE A 82 -5.93 -15.79 -5.27
CA PHE A 82 -6.33 -14.48 -4.75
C PHE A 82 -5.23 -13.83 -3.90
N VAL A 83 -4.58 -14.58 -3.02
CA VAL A 83 -3.44 -14.08 -2.22
C VAL A 83 -2.28 -13.61 -3.11
N THR A 84 -1.98 -14.39 -4.16
CA THR A 84 -0.89 -14.07 -5.09
C THR A 84 -1.22 -12.86 -5.95
N SER A 85 -2.44 -12.82 -6.49
CA SER A 85 -2.93 -11.72 -7.33
C SER A 85 -3.02 -10.40 -6.55
N SER A 86 -3.56 -10.42 -5.33
CA SER A 86 -3.65 -9.23 -4.46
C SER A 86 -2.26 -8.68 -4.13
N SER A 87 -1.33 -9.57 -3.80
CA SER A 87 0.06 -9.20 -3.50
C SER A 87 0.77 -8.63 -4.74
N ALA A 88 0.60 -9.26 -5.91
CA ALA A 88 1.15 -8.74 -7.17
C ALA A 88 0.60 -7.35 -7.51
N ALA A 89 -0.71 -7.13 -7.33
CA ALA A 89 -1.33 -5.82 -7.55
C ALA A 89 -0.76 -4.74 -6.60
N SER A 90 -0.51 -5.06 -5.33
CA SER A 90 0.12 -4.15 -4.38
C SER A 90 1.57 -3.80 -4.80
N ILE A 91 2.38 -4.79 -5.18
CA ILE A 91 3.77 -4.58 -5.64
C ILE A 91 3.80 -3.71 -6.90
N LEU A 92 3.00 -4.05 -7.91
CA LEU A 92 2.91 -3.25 -9.14
C LEU A 92 2.41 -1.83 -8.86
N SER A 93 1.53 -1.65 -7.86
CA SER A 93 1.06 -0.33 -7.44
C SER A 93 2.17 0.48 -6.78
N LEU A 94 3.03 -0.14 -5.96
CA LEU A 94 4.20 0.52 -5.38
C LEU A 94 5.18 0.99 -6.46
N ILE A 95 5.44 0.15 -7.47
CA ILE A 95 6.26 0.52 -8.62
C ILE A 95 5.63 1.71 -9.34
N LEU A 96 4.32 1.67 -9.57
CA LEU A 96 3.61 2.73 -10.29
C LEU A 96 3.62 4.05 -9.51
N VAL A 97 3.42 4.01 -8.19
CA VAL A 97 3.58 5.17 -7.30
C VAL A 97 5.02 5.70 -7.35
N ALA A 98 6.02 4.82 -7.33
CA ALA A 98 7.42 5.23 -7.42
C ALA A 98 7.74 5.91 -8.75
N CYS A 99 7.30 5.34 -9.87
CA CYS A 99 7.45 5.89 -11.21
C CYS A 99 6.71 7.23 -11.38
N ASP A 100 5.47 7.34 -10.87
CA ASP A 100 4.68 8.57 -10.87
C ASP A 100 5.43 9.72 -10.20
N ARG A 101 5.98 9.45 -9.01
CA ARG A 101 6.68 10.43 -8.19
C ARG A 101 8.03 10.80 -8.78
N HIS A 102 8.74 9.81 -9.30
CA HIS A 102 9.96 10.05 -10.04
C HIS A 102 9.71 10.96 -11.26
N LEU A 103 8.65 10.69 -12.03
CA LEU A 103 8.29 11.51 -13.19
C LEU A 103 7.86 12.93 -12.81
N SER A 104 7.06 13.08 -11.74
CA SER A 104 6.58 14.39 -11.30
C SER A 104 7.71 15.33 -10.91
N VAL A 105 8.79 14.79 -10.34
CA VAL A 105 9.95 15.58 -9.90
C VAL A 105 10.96 15.77 -11.02
N ARG A 106 11.26 14.72 -11.80
CA ARG A 106 12.29 14.80 -12.86
C ARG A 106 11.86 15.66 -14.03
N LYS A 107 10.58 15.60 -14.42
CA LYS A 107 10.06 16.27 -15.63
C LYS A 107 8.69 16.90 -15.35
N PRO A 108 8.60 17.96 -14.53
CA PRO A 108 7.32 18.55 -14.10
C PRO A 108 6.44 19.03 -15.27
N PHE A 109 7.03 19.65 -16.30
CA PHE A 109 6.27 20.11 -17.48
C PHE A 109 5.68 18.95 -18.30
N HIS A 110 6.46 17.89 -18.50
CA HIS A 110 5.98 16.70 -19.21
C HIS A 110 4.99 15.90 -18.36
N TYR A 111 5.15 15.90 -17.03
CA TYR A 111 4.24 15.20 -16.12
C TYR A 111 2.79 15.67 -16.29
N VAL A 112 2.55 16.99 -16.37
CA VAL A 112 1.21 17.56 -16.56
C VAL A 112 0.58 17.08 -17.88
N GLN A 113 1.38 16.90 -18.93
CA GLN A 113 0.93 16.41 -20.24
C GLN A 113 0.77 14.88 -20.27
N LEU A 114 1.59 14.14 -19.50
CA LEU A 114 1.63 12.68 -19.51
C LEU A 114 0.56 12.06 -18.60
N VAL A 115 0.28 12.67 -17.45
CA VAL A 115 -0.65 12.16 -16.45
C VAL A 115 -2.07 12.67 -16.73
N THR A 116 -2.72 12.03 -17.69
CA THR A 116 -4.14 12.27 -18.03
C THR A 116 -5.04 11.18 -17.43
N GLY A 117 -6.32 11.48 -17.20
CA GLY A 117 -7.25 10.53 -16.55
C GLY A 117 -7.35 9.21 -17.31
N LEU A 118 -7.44 9.27 -18.64
CA LEU A 118 -7.46 8.09 -19.51
C LEU A 118 -6.17 7.25 -19.36
N ARG A 119 -4.99 7.89 -19.42
CA ARG A 119 -3.71 7.17 -19.31
C ARG A 119 -3.51 6.56 -17.92
N VAL A 120 -3.96 7.25 -16.87
CA VAL A 120 -3.99 6.70 -15.50
C VAL A 120 -4.89 5.47 -15.47
N GLY A 121 -6.12 5.57 -15.96
CA GLY A 121 -7.06 4.45 -16.01
C GLY A 121 -6.50 3.23 -16.77
N VAL A 122 -5.92 3.44 -17.95
CA VAL A 122 -5.28 2.37 -18.74
C VAL A 122 -4.16 1.68 -17.95
N ARG A 123 -3.27 2.45 -17.29
CA ARG A 123 -2.19 1.87 -16.46
C ARG A 123 -2.74 1.03 -15.31
N LEU A 124 -3.81 1.47 -14.67
CA LEU A 124 -4.47 0.71 -13.61
C LEU A 124 -5.10 -0.58 -14.14
N VAL A 125 -5.81 -0.53 -15.27
CA VAL A 125 -6.40 -1.72 -15.90
C VAL A 125 -5.31 -2.74 -16.26
N VAL A 126 -4.23 -2.30 -16.92
CA VAL A 126 -3.10 -3.17 -17.27
C VAL A 126 -2.49 -3.79 -16.01
N LEU A 127 -2.32 -3.00 -14.94
CA LEU A 127 -1.82 -3.50 -13.66
C LEU A 127 -2.69 -4.63 -13.10
N TRP A 128 -4.00 -4.45 -13.07
CA TRP A 128 -4.94 -5.47 -12.57
C TRP A 128 -4.97 -6.71 -13.45
N LEU A 129 -4.88 -6.56 -14.78
CA LEU A 129 -4.79 -7.68 -15.70
C LEU A 129 -3.50 -8.48 -15.47
N VAL A 130 -2.34 -7.83 -15.35
CA VAL A 130 -1.06 -8.49 -15.07
C VAL A 130 -1.11 -9.20 -13.72
N ALA A 131 -1.61 -8.55 -12.67
CA ALA A 131 -1.75 -9.15 -11.35
C ALA A 131 -2.72 -10.35 -11.35
N GLY A 132 -3.82 -10.26 -12.11
CA GLY A 132 -4.78 -11.34 -12.31
C GLY A 132 -4.15 -12.53 -13.02
N ILE A 133 -3.43 -12.29 -14.12
CA ILE A 133 -2.70 -13.33 -14.85
C ILE A 133 -1.70 -14.01 -13.94
N ILE A 134 -0.87 -13.25 -13.22
CA ILE A 134 0.11 -13.82 -12.28
C ILE A 134 -0.60 -14.75 -11.30
N GLY A 135 -1.61 -14.30 -10.56
CA GLY A 135 -2.22 -15.14 -9.52
C GLY A 135 -3.10 -16.29 -10.03
N PHE A 136 -3.87 -16.09 -11.11
CA PHE A 136 -4.87 -17.06 -11.58
C PHE A 136 -4.38 -18.00 -12.67
N LEU A 137 -3.17 -17.82 -13.20
CA LEU A 137 -2.59 -18.72 -14.19
C LEU A 137 -2.60 -20.21 -13.74
N PRO A 138 -2.29 -20.56 -12.48
CA PRO A 138 -2.38 -21.94 -12.01
C PRO A 138 -3.80 -22.49 -11.95
N VAL A 139 -4.82 -21.64 -11.80
CA VAL A 139 -6.24 -22.07 -11.82
C VAL A 139 -6.61 -22.58 -13.21
N LEU A 140 -6.14 -21.88 -14.24
CA LEU A 140 -6.41 -22.20 -15.64
C LEU A 140 -5.51 -23.31 -16.19
N THR A 141 -4.33 -23.49 -15.60
CA THR A 141 -3.29 -24.40 -16.11
C THR A 141 -2.89 -25.42 -15.04
N PRO A 142 -3.46 -26.64 -15.07
CA PRO A 142 -3.17 -27.68 -14.07
C PRO A 142 -1.69 -28.06 -13.95
N CYS A 143 -0.88 -27.88 -15.00
CA CYS A 143 0.57 -28.12 -14.96
C CYS A 143 1.32 -27.23 -13.96
N PHE A 144 0.73 -26.10 -13.55
CA PHE A 144 1.28 -25.23 -12.52
C PHE A 144 0.74 -25.54 -11.11
N GLN A 145 -0.09 -26.57 -10.96
CA GLN A 145 -0.58 -27.04 -9.67
C GLN A 145 0.24 -28.22 -9.18
N LYS A 146 0.38 -28.32 -7.85
CA LYS A 146 0.87 -29.52 -7.16
C LYS A 146 -0.33 -30.19 -6.48
N ILE A 147 -0.52 -31.49 -6.68
CA ILE A 147 -1.59 -32.25 -6.00
C ILE A 147 -1.20 -32.34 -4.52
N SER A 148 -1.96 -31.67 -3.66
CA SER A 148 -1.68 -31.66 -2.24
C SER A 148 -2.18 -32.95 -1.59
N THR A 149 -1.27 -33.71 -0.97
CA THR A 149 -1.60 -34.86 -0.11
C THR A 149 -1.80 -34.45 1.35
N HIS A 150 -1.53 -33.19 1.69
CA HIS A 150 -1.58 -32.66 3.05
C HIS A 150 -2.86 -31.85 3.31
N LYS A 151 -3.24 -31.79 4.59
CA LYS A 151 -4.54 -31.25 5.05
C LYS A 151 -4.64 -29.72 5.10
N LYS A 152 -3.63 -28.96 4.64
CA LYS A 152 -3.57 -27.48 4.76
C LYS A 152 -3.28 -26.82 3.40
N CYS A 153 -3.97 -25.72 3.09
CA CYS A 153 -3.67 -24.88 1.93
C CYS A 153 -2.41 -24.04 2.21
N SER A 154 -1.28 -24.42 1.61
CA SER A 154 -0.01 -23.65 1.64
C SER A 154 0.41 -23.25 0.25
N PHE A 155 1.14 -22.12 0.13
CA PHE A 155 1.54 -21.57 -1.16
C PHE A 155 2.42 -22.56 -1.94
N PHE A 156 3.42 -23.15 -1.28
CA PHE A 156 4.34 -24.10 -1.91
C PHE A 156 3.78 -25.52 -2.06
N GLU A 157 2.68 -25.83 -1.36
CA GLU A 157 1.99 -27.10 -1.51
C GLU A 157 0.95 -27.09 -2.63
N VAL A 158 0.48 -25.90 -3.01
CA VAL A 158 -0.55 -25.71 -4.04
C VAL A 158 0.07 -25.44 -5.41
N PHE A 159 1.19 -24.73 -5.47
CA PHE A 159 1.83 -24.35 -6.72
C PHE A 159 3.05 -25.19 -7.05
N HIS A 160 3.20 -25.51 -8.33
CA HIS A 160 4.35 -26.25 -8.84
C HIS A 160 5.64 -25.41 -8.73
N PRO A 161 6.79 -26.00 -8.34
CA PRO A 161 8.08 -25.31 -8.22
C PRO A 161 8.46 -24.44 -9.42
N VAL A 162 8.21 -24.91 -10.65
CA VAL A 162 8.48 -24.17 -11.90
C VAL A 162 7.70 -22.85 -11.95
N TYR A 163 6.43 -22.88 -11.55
CA TYR A 163 5.61 -21.66 -11.52
C TYR A 163 6.15 -20.69 -10.46
N VAL A 164 6.44 -21.18 -9.25
CA VAL A 164 7.01 -20.37 -8.16
C VAL A 164 8.32 -19.70 -8.58
N LEU A 165 9.23 -20.45 -9.19
CA LEU A 165 10.49 -19.93 -9.71
C LEU A 165 10.24 -18.89 -10.80
N THR A 166 9.32 -19.16 -11.73
CA THR A 166 9.00 -18.24 -12.83
C THR A 166 8.49 -16.90 -12.32
N ILE A 167 7.52 -16.91 -11.39
CA ILE A 167 6.94 -15.66 -10.88
C ILE A 167 7.95 -14.84 -10.08
N PHE A 168 8.85 -15.47 -9.33
CA PHE A 168 9.87 -14.75 -8.57
C PHE A 168 11.00 -14.26 -9.47
N CYS A 169 11.46 -15.09 -10.41
CA CYS A 169 12.54 -14.69 -11.31
C CYS A 169 12.11 -13.57 -12.27
N VAL A 170 10.95 -13.71 -12.90
CA VAL A 170 10.46 -12.78 -13.93
C VAL A 170 9.69 -11.61 -13.33
N GLY A 171 9.06 -11.79 -12.17
CA GLY A 171 8.32 -10.72 -11.49
C GLY A 171 9.19 -9.91 -10.53
N PHE A 172 9.84 -10.58 -9.56
CA PHE A 172 10.45 -9.90 -8.43
C PHE A 172 11.80 -9.26 -8.75
N PHE A 173 12.75 -9.95 -9.39
CA PHE A 173 14.07 -9.33 -9.65
C PHE A 173 14.02 -8.11 -10.57
N PRO A 174 13.22 -8.10 -11.66
CA PRO A 174 13.05 -6.88 -12.46
C PRO A 174 12.43 -5.73 -11.66
N ALA A 175 11.44 -6.02 -10.81
CA ALA A 175 10.86 -5.04 -9.90
C ALA A 175 11.89 -4.51 -8.89
N LEU A 176 12.70 -5.38 -8.31
CA LEU A 176 13.76 -5.04 -7.37
C LEU A 176 14.83 -4.15 -8.03
N PHE A 177 15.28 -4.50 -9.24
CA PHE A 177 16.25 -3.72 -9.98
C PHE A 177 15.70 -2.32 -10.31
N LEU A 178 14.44 -2.24 -10.75
CA LEU A 178 13.78 -0.97 -10.99
C LEU A 178 13.67 -0.13 -9.70
N PHE A 179 13.30 -0.74 -8.59
CA PHE A 179 13.26 -0.07 -7.29
C PHE A 179 14.62 0.46 -6.86
N PHE A 180 15.67 -0.34 -7.00
CA PHE A 180 17.04 0.08 -6.68
C PHE A 180 17.48 1.26 -7.56
N TYR A 181 17.23 1.18 -8.87
CA TYR A 181 17.51 2.27 -9.80
C TYR A 181 16.78 3.56 -9.41
N LEU A 182 15.47 3.48 -9.15
CA LEU A 182 14.66 4.63 -8.76
C LEU A 182 15.14 5.22 -7.43
N TYR A 183 15.50 4.38 -6.47
CA TYR A 183 16.01 4.78 -5.17
C TYR A 183 17.34 5.54 -5.29
N CYS A 184 18.29 4.99 -6.04
CA CYS A 184 19.58 5.63 -6.29
C CYS A 184 19.44 6.97 -7.00
N ASP A 185 18.59 7.07 -8.02
CA ASP A 185 18.35 8.35 -8.71
C ASP A 185 17.66 9.37 -7.79
N MET A 186 16.70 8.95 -6.97
CA MET A 186 16.07 9.82 -5.97
C MET A 186 17.09 10.36 -4.95
N LEU A 187 17.99 9.51 -4.45
CA LEU A 187 19.07 9.95 -3.56
C LEU A 187 19.99 10.95 -4.27
N LYS A 188 20.36 10.68 -5.53
CA LYS A 188 21.18 11.61 -6.32
C LYS A 188 20.52 12.97 -6.49
N ILE A 189 19.22 12.98 -6.84
CA ILE A 189 18.44 14.23 -6.98
C ILE A 189 18.42 15.00 -5.65
N ALA A 190 18.21 14.30 -4.53
CA ALA A 190 18.20 14.91 -3.20
C ALA A 190 19.57 15.49 -2.84
N SER A 191 20.66 14.75 -3.08
CA SER A 191 22.03 15.23 -2.83
C SER A 191 22.35 16.48 -3.62
N VAL A 192 21.99 16.53 -4.90
CA VAL A 192 22.21 17.71 -5.77
C VAL A 192 21.41 18.92 -5.27
N HIS A 193 20.15 18.73 -4.85
CA HIS A 193 19.34 19.82 -4.31
C HIS A 193 19.92 20.38 -3.00
N VAL A 194 20.40 19.52 -2.11
CA VAL A 194 21.05 19.96 -0.86
C VAL A 194 22.31 20.77 -1.16
N GLN A 195 23.11 20.36 -2.15
CA GLN A 195 24.29 21.10 -2.58
C GLN A 195 23.92 22.48 -3.15
N HIS A 196 22.90 22.56 -4.00
CA HIS A 196 22.45 23.83 -4.57
C HIS A 196 21.91 24.79 -3.50
N ILE A 197 21.18 24.29 -2.50
CA ILE A 197 20.71 25.11 -1.36
C ILE A 197 21.90 25.70 -0.60
N ARG A 198 22.92 24.88 -0.29
CA ARG A 198 24.15 25.35 0.38
C ARG A 198 24.88 26.40 -0.43
N GLN A 199 24.95 26.25 -1.76
CA GLN A 199 25.60 27.23 -2.63
C GLN A 199 24.88 28.58 -2.66
N VAL A 200 23.54 28.57 -2.70
CA VAL A 200 22.73 29.80 -2.66
C VAL A 200 22.82 30.50 -1.31
N GLU A 201 22.88 29.72 -0.22
CA GLU A 201 23.11 30.23 1.14
C GLU A 201 24.49 30.86 1.29
N HIS A 202 25.54 30.19 0.78
CA HIS A 202 26.90 30.74 0.76
C HIS A 202 27.04 31.98 -0.14
N ALA A 203 26.27 32.09 -1.22
CA ALA A 203 26.29 33.26 -2.10
C ALA A 203 25.54 34.49 -1.53
N GLY A 204 24.95 34.39 -0.33
CA GLY A 204 24.20 35.48 0.29
C GLY A 204 22.89 35.85 -0.43
N LEU A 205 22.47 35.05 -1.42
CA LEU A 205 21.28 35.26 -2.26
C LEU A 205 20.01 34.62 -1.69
N ALA A 206 20.06 34.11 -0.45
CA ALA A 206 18.95 33.40 0.20
C ALA A 206 17.71 34.28 0.48
N GLY A 207 17.83 35.61 0.36
CA GLY A 207 16.73 36.55 0.55
C GLY A 207 15.91 36.74 -0.72
N GLY A 208 14.87 35.93 -0.94
CA GLY A 208 13.79 36.39 -1.84
C GLY A 208 12.81 35.37 -2.44
N CYS A 209 13.08 34.07 -2.46
CA CYS A 209 12.16 33.11 -3.10
C CYS A 209 11.68 32.00 -2.12
N PRO A 210 10.37 31.74 -2.02
CA PRO A 210 9.85 30.78 -1.05
C PRO A 210 10.22 29.33 -1.46
N PRO A 211 10.82 28.52 -0.57
CA PRO A 211 11.22 27.14 -0.84
C PRO A 211 10.03 26.14 -0.86
N SER A 212 8.78 26.61 -0.92
CA SER A 212 7.61 25.81 -0.53
C SER A 212 7.32 24.62 -1.44
N ARG A 213 7.40 24.77 -2.77
CA ARG A 213 7.17 23.68 -3.73
C ARG A 213 8.28 22.64 -3.69
N THR A 214 9.54 23.08 -3.82
CA THR A 214 10.73 22.20 -3.81
C THR A 214 10.87 21.42 -2.50
N ALA A 215 10.59 22.05 -1.35
CA ALA A 215 10.61 21.36 -0.06
C ALA A 215 9.48 20.33 0.06
N SER A 216 8.29 20.61 -0.50
CA SER A 216 7.19 19.64 -0.52
C SER A 216 7.50 18.44 -1.43
N ASP A 217 8.14 18.69 -2.58
CA ASP A 217 8.54 17.66 -3.54
C ASP A 217 9.64 16.77 -2.97
N MET A 218 10.62 17.35 -2.27
CA MET A 218 11.66 16.62 -1.54
C MET A 218 11.08 15.71 -0.46
N LYS A 219 10.07 16.20 0.28
CA LYS A 219 9.39 15.40 1.30
C LYS A 219 8.60 14.25 0.69
N ALA A 220 7.91 14.51 -0.42
CA ALA A 220 7.20 13.47 -1.17
C ALA A 220 8.17 12.41 -1.73
N MET A 221 9.32 12.81 -2.28
CA MET A 221 10.36 11.87 -2.71
C MET A 221 10.91 11.03 -1.57
N ARG A 222 11.21 11.64 -0.42
CA ARG A 222 11.67 10.91 0.77
C ARG A 222 10.66 9.85 1.20
N THR A 223 9.37 10.17 1.09
CA THR A 223 8.28 9.22 1.38
C THR A 223 8.35 8.00 0.49
N VAL A 224 8.50 8.22 -0.81
CA VAL A 224 8.59 7.16 -1.81
C VAL A 224 9.85 6.33 -1.65
N ALA A 225 11.01 6.96 -1.40
CA ALA A 225 12.26 6.25 -1.18
C ALA A 225 12.20 5.33 0.05
N VAL A 226 11.55 5.75 1.13
CA VAL A 226 11.32 4.88 2.30
C VAL A 226 10.31 3.78 2.01
N LEU A 227 9.24 4.04 1.24
CA LEU A 227 8.32 2.99 0.79
C LEU A 227 9.07 1.89 0.03
N ILE A 228 9.97 2.27 -0.88
CA ILE A 228 10.83 1.35 -1.64
C ILE A 228 11.76 0.56 -0.70
N GLY A 229 12.39 1.22 0.27
CA GLY A 229 13.25 0.58 1.25
C GLY A 229 12.51 -0.42 2.15
N CYS A 230 11.35 -0.03 2.68
CA CYS A 230 10.48 -0.89 3.48
C CYS A 230 10.03 -2.12 2.68
N PHE A 231 9.61 -1.93 1.42
CA PHE A 231 9.25 -3.04 0.53
C PHE A 231 10.43 -4.00 0.34
N THR A 232 11.61 -3.46 0.02
CA THR A 232 12.81 -4.28 -0.22
C THR A 232 13.18 -5.09 1.02
N LEU A 233 13.25 -4.45 2.19
CA LEU A 233 13.64 -5.13 3.44
C LEU A 233 12.61 -6.16 3.92
N SER A 234 11.32 -5.93 3.65
CA SER A 234 10.25 -6.84 4.11
C SER A 234 10.11 -8.06 3.20
N TRP A 235 10.25 -7.88 1.89
CA TRP A 235 9.97 -8.94 0.93
C TRP A 235 11.20 -9.68 0.40
N LEU A 236 12.37 -9.02 0.31
CA LEU A 236 13.59 -9.65 -0.20
C LEU A 236 13.95 -10.95 0.56
N PRO A 237 13.88 -11.02 1.90
CA PRO A 237 14.16 -12.27 2.61
C PRO A 237 13.22 -13.40 2.19
N PHE A 238 11.92 -13.12 2.05
CA PHE A 238 10.93 -14.11 1.62
C PHE A 238 11.24 -14.60 0.21
N PHE A 239 11.45 -13.71 -0.77
CA PHE A 239 11.70 -14.14 -2.15
C PHE A 239 13.01 -14.92 -2.32
N VAL A 240 14.10 -14.47 -1.69
CA VAL A 240 15.39 -15.17 -1.75
C VAL A 240 15.29 -16.56 -1.13
N THR A 241 14.74 -16.66 0.09
CA THR A 241 14.59 -17.96 0.77
C THR A 241 13.62 -18.88 0.05
N SER A 242 12.58 -18.35 -0.61
CA SER A 242 11.65 -19.15 -1.40
C SER A 242 12.32 -19.78 -2.62
N ILE A 243 13.20 -19.04 -3.32
CA ILE A 243 13.98 -19.57 -4.43
C ILE A 243 14.93 -20.67 -3.93
N VAL A 244 15.65 -20.41 -2.84
CA VAL A 244 16.55 -21.41 -2.21
C VAL A 244 15.76 -22.67 -1.84
N GLN A 245 14.59 -22.53 -1.22
CA GLN A 245 13.73 -23.66 -0.83
C GLN A 245 13.20 -24.45 -2.04
N THR A 246 12.94 -23.77 -3.16
CA THR A 246 12.46 -24.39 -4.40
C THR A 246 13.56 -25.24 -5.05
N VAL A 247 14.83 -24.85 -4.91
CA VAL A 247 15.99 -25.57 -5.45
C VAL A 247 16.53 -26.62 -4.46
N CYS A 248 16.43 -26.35 -3.17
CA CYS A 248 16.94 -27.18 -2.08
C CYS A 248 15.85 -27.37 -1.02
N SER A 249 15.16 -28.52 -1.05
CA SER A 249 14.05 -28.82 -0.15
C SER A 249 14.44 -28.97 1.33
N GLU A 250 15.70 -29.27 1.62
CA GLU A 250 16.22 -29.50 2.97
C GLU A 250 16.91 -28.27 3.58
N CYS A 251 17.13 -27.20 2.80
CA CYS A 251 17.94 -26.06 3.25
C CYS A 251 17.23 -25.22 4.31
N LEU A 252 15.90 -25.08 4.24
CA LEU A 252 15.13 -24.23 5.15
C LEU A 252 13.81 -24.89 5.57
N PRO A 253 13.37 -24.70 6.82
CA PRO A 253 12.05 -25.18 7.23
C PRO A 253 10.95 -24.31 6.59
N TYR A 254 10.07 -24.93 5.78
CA TYR A 254 8.90 -24.29 5.14
C TYR A 254 8.10 -23.41 6.10
N ARG A 255 7.96 -23.86 7.36
CA ARG A 255 7.26 -23.12 8.41
C ARG A 255 7.85 -21.73 8.65
N VAL A 256 9.17 -21.55 8.61
CA VAL A 256 9.80 -20.24 8.85
C VAL A 256 9.50 -19.28 7.70
N ILE A 257 9.54 -19.77 6.47
CA ILE A 257 9.26 -18.98 5.26
C ILE A 257 7.78 -18.58 5.22
N GLU A 258 6.87 -19.54 5.32
CA GLU A 258 5.42 -19.30 5.22
C GLU A 258 4.79 -18.66 6.47
N SER A 259 5.46 -18.73 7.64
CA SER A 259 4.98 -18.04 8.84
C SER A 259 5.63 -16.68 9.00
N TRP A 260 6.95 -16.60 9.18
CA TRP A 260 7.60 -15.38 9.68
C TRP A 260 8.04 -14.45 8.55
N LEU A 261 8.65 -14.98 7.49
CA LEU A 261 9.10 -14.16 6.37
C LEU A 261 7.92 -13.66 5.54
N TRP A 262 6.90 -14.48 5.37
CA TRP A 262 5.65 -14.05 4.75
C TRP A 262 4.91 -13.00 5.60
N LEU A 263 4.86 -13.17 6.93
CA LEU A 263 4.29 -12.16 7.83
C LEU A 263 5.03 -10.82 7.76
N LEU A 264 6.37 -10.86 7.65
CA LEU A 264 7.17 -9.66 7.44
C LEU A 264 6.78 -8.95 6.13
N GLY A 265 6.60 -9.69 5.04
CA GLY A 265 6.09 -9.17 3.77
C GLY A 265 4.70 -8.55 3.90
N LEU A 266 3.79 -9.18 4.64
CA LEU A 266 2.45 -8.64 4.90
C LEU A 266 2.46 -7.31 5.66
N CYS A 267 3.40 -7.14 6.60
CA CYS A 267 3.57 -5.87 7.32
C CYS A 267 3.84 -4.69 6.37
N ASN A 268 4.37 -4.91 5.16
CA ASN A 268 4.53 -3.87 4.16
C ASN A 268 3.21 -3.16 3.82
N SER A 269 2.13 -3.93 3.63
CA SER A 269 0.80 -3.39 3.34
C SER A 269 0.20 -2.60 4.51
N LEU A 270 0.72 -2.78 5.74
CA LEU A 270 0.38 -1.94 6.90
C LEU A 270 1.25 -0.68 6.98
N LEU A 271 2.53 -0.77 6.62
CA LEU A 271 3.46 0.36 6.64
C LEU A 271 3.07 1.45 5.63
N ASN A 272 2.48 1.08 4.50
CA ASN A 272 2.06 2.01 3.46
C ASN A 272 1.14 3.14 4.00
N PRO A 273 -0.04 2.86 4.60
CA PRO A 273 -0.88 3.86 5.29
C PRO A 273 -0.16 4.73 6.31
N LEU A 274 0.73 4.15 7.11
CA LEU A 274 1.47 4.87 8.16
C LEU A 274 2.43 5.89 7.55
N LEU A 275 3.09 5.54 6.45
CA LEU A 275 4.02 6.43 5.76
C LEU A 275 3.28 7.58 5.04
N TYR A 276 2.14 7.30 4.40
CA TYR A 276 1.30 8.35 3.81
C TYR A 276 0.76 9.31 4.87
N SER A 277 0.20 8.76 5.95
CA SER A 277 -0.36 9.55 7.04
C SER A 277 0.70 10.27 7.86
N TYR A 278 1.96 9.85 7.90
CA TYR A 278 3.00 10.60 8.62
C TYR A 278 3.54 11.79 7.79
N TRP A 279 3.69 11.59 6.47
CA TRP A 279 4.42 12.54 5.63
C TRP A 279 3.60 13.40 4.67
N GLN A 280 2.39 12.98 4.25
CA GLN A 280 1.48 13.84 3.49
C GLN A 280 0.60 14.67 4.43
N LYS A 281 0.87 15.98 4.51
CA LYS A 281 0.11 16.91 5.37
C LYS A 281 -1.38 16.94 5.00
N ASP A 282 -1.69 16.88 3.71
CA ASP A 282 -3.09 16.95 3.22
C ASP A 282 -3.89 15.71 3.62
N VAL A 283 -3.26 14.52 3.56
CA VAL A 283 -3.87 13.26 4.03
C VAL A 283 -4.13 13.33 5.52
N ARG A 284 -3.16 13.80 6.32
CA ARG A 284 -3.34 14.01 7.76
C ARG A 284 -4.52 14.91 8.09
N LEU A 285 -4.63 16.02 7.36
CA LEU A 285 -5.70 17.00 7.57
C LEU A 285 -7.07 16.41 7.22
N GLN A 286 -7.17 15.62 6.14
CA GLN A 286 -8.42 14.93 5.83
C GLN A 286 -8.75 13.84 6.86
N LEU A 287 -7.76 13.07 7.31
CA LEU A 287 -7.95 12.06 8.36
C LEU A 287 -8.45 12.71 9.67
N SER A 288 -7.89 13.85 10.06
CA SER A 288 -8.35 14.57 11.26
C SER A 288 -9.76 15.15 11.09
N GLN A 289 -10.10 15.66 9.91
CA GLN A 289 -11.46 16.12 9.58
C GLN A 289 -12.49 14.98 9.60
N LEU A 290 -12.13 13.82 9.06
CA LEU A 290 -12.96 12.61 9.11
C LEU A 290 -13.15 12.15 10.57
N ALA A 291 -12.06 12.07 11.35
CA ALA A 291 -12.11 11.71 12.76
C ALA A 291 -12.98 12.68 13.58
N ALA A 292 -12.86 13.99 13.35
CA ALA A 292 -13.70 15.00 14.01
C ALA A 292 -15.19 14.87 13.63
N SER A 293 -15.48 14.49 12.39
CA SER A 293 -16.85 14.29 11.90
C SER A 293 -17.48 13.02 12.46
N VAL A 294 -16.71 11.93 12.56
CA VAL A 294 -17.12 10.69 13.25
C VAL A 294 -17.34 10.96 14.74
N LYS A 295 -16.41 11.66 15.41
CA LYS A 295 -16.56 12.06 16.82
C LYS A 295 -17.85 12.87 17.05
N ARG A 296 -18.16 13.82 16.18
CA ARG A 296 -19.43 14.58 16.23
C ARG A 296 -20.66 13.69 16.06
N ARG A 297 -20.63 12.75 15.09
CA ARG A 297 -21.75 11.79 14.91
C ARG A 297 -21.92 10.87 16.11
N ILE A 298 -20.84 10.34 16.68
CA ILE A 298 -20.89 9.50 17.88
C ILE A 298 -21.42 10.29 19.08
N LEU A 299 -20.95 11.53 19.28
CA LEU A 299 -21.47 12.41 20.34
C LEU A 299 -22.97 12.73 20.15
N LEU A 300 -23.44 12.89 18.91
CA LEU A 300 -24.87 13.07 18.63
C LEU A 300 -25.69 11.80 18.88
N LEU A 301 -25.13 10.62 18.61
CA LEU A 301 -25.77 9.34 18.90
C LEU A 301 -25.81 9.04 20.40
N LEU A 302 -24.73 9.32 21.12
CA LEU A 302 -24.66 9.18 22.59
C LEU A 302 -25.49 10.26 23.30
N GLY A 303 -25.53 11.48 22.76
CA GLY A 303 -26.34 12.60 23.26
C GLY A 303 -27.85 12.42 23.05
N LYS A 304 -28.27 11.56 22.11
CA LYS A 304 -29.68 11.13 21.98
C LYS A 304 -30.14 10.22 23.14
N GLY A 305 -29.23 9.75 24.00
CA GLY A 305 -29.52 8.99 25.22
C GLY A 305 -29.89 9.84 26.45
N HIS A 306 -29.66 11.16 26.43
CA HIS A 306 -30.07 12.07 27.51
C HIS A 306 -30.83 13.27 26.96
N ARG A 307 -32.13 13.06 26.73
CA ARG A 307 -33.10 14.14 26.52
C ARG A 307 -33.39 14.80 27.87
N PHE A 308 -32.55 15.74 28.30
CA PHE A 308 -32.94 16.70 29.34
C PHE A 308 -33.78 17.82 28.69
N PRO A 309 -34.96 18.16 29.23
CA PRO A 309 -35.83 19.16 28.64
C PRO A 309 -35.31 20.57 28.91
N GLY A 310 -35.25 21.38 27.85
CA GLY A 310 -35.40 22.83 27.91
C GLY A 310 -34.25 23.64 28.48
N ARG A 311 -33.48 24.30 27.59
CA ARG A 311 -33.09 25.69 27.86
C ARG A 311 -32.98 26.49 26.57
N ALA A 312 -33.65 27.63 26.59
CA ALA A 312 -33.93 28.52 25.49
C ALA A 312 -32.69 28.99 24.71
N ALA A 313 -32.89 29.18 23.41
CA ALA A 313 -31.97 29.84 22.51
C ALA A 313 -31.65 31.26 23.02
N LYS A 314 -30.36 31.55 23.22
CA LYS A 314 -29.86 32.93 23.24
C LYS A 314 -29.16 33.18 21.91
N SER A 315 -29.69 34.17 21.17
CA SER A 315 -29.16 34.72 19.95
C SER A 315 -27.74 35.27 20.17
N LEU A 316 -26.82 34.94 19.26
CA LEU A 316 -25.54 35.66 19.13
C LEU A 316 -25.73 36.83 18.16
N PRO A 317 -25.13 38.01 18.43
CA PRO A 317 -25.21 39.15 17.54
C PRO A 317 -24.36 38.93 16.26
N THR A 318 -24.98 39.23 15.13
CA THR A 318 -24.36 39.30 13.80
C THR A 318 -23.31 40.42 13.74
N VAL A 319 -22.07 40.05 13.42
CA VAL A 319 -21.01 41.00 13.03
C VAL A 319 -20.96 41.05 11.51
N SER A 320 -21.32 42.21 10.96
CA SER A 320 -21.29 42.54 9.54
C SER A 320 -19.86 42.83 9.09
N CYS A 321 -19.36 42.17 8.04
CA CYS A 321 -18.13 42.57 7.35
C CYS A 321 -18.46 43.58 6.24
N PRO A 322 -17.74 44.72 6.13
CA PRO A 322 -17.91 45.65 5.01
C PRO A 322 -17.40 45.03 3.70
N GLN A 323 -18.22 45.17 2.65
CA GLN A 323 -17.83 44.88 1.27
C GLN A 323 -16.78 45.90 0.82
N LEU A 324 -15.61 45.44 0.35
CA LEU A 324 -14.68 46.28 -0.40
C LEU A 324 -15.10 46.26 -1.86
N GLN A 325 -15.48 47.44 -2.34
CA GLN A 325 -15.81 47.75 -3.72
C GLN A 325 -14.64 48.54 -4.30
N ASN A 326 -13.97 47.95 -5.31
CA ASN A 326 -13.25 48.54 -6.45
C ASN A 326 -12.15 47.59 -6.95
#